data_AF-A0A0A7EK19-F1
#
_entry.id   AF-A0A0A7EK19-F1
#
_cell.length_a   1.000
_cell.length_b   1.000
_cell.length_c   1.000
_cell.angle_alpha   90.00
_cell.angle_beta   90.00
_cell.angle_gamma   90.00
#
_symmetry.space_group_name_H-M   'P 1'
#
loop_
_entity.id
_entity.type
_entity.pdbx_description
1 polymer ?
#
loop_
_entity_poly.entity_id
_entity_poly.type
_entity_poly.pdbx_seq_one_letter_code
_entity_poly.pdbx_strand_id
1 'polypeptide(L)'
;MLRSITLSIVALSSLTLAGCGSTPPIQAQEKTIAYQGKTYVFGGQYDTKRNEVQLTVNGDPVMKGRFPPYTPTLNLNTDYQDVNVSSYCYFSSVLNNQGGVFGAVAGAIQSSQSKSGDKCEVKIAGEIVENLYF
;
A
#
# COMPACT_ATOMS: atom_id res chain seq x y z
N MET A 1 71.67 -16.67 1.92
CA MET A 1 70.62 -15.79 2.47
C MET A 1 69.39 -15.93 1.59
N LEU A 2 68.36 -16.61 2.09
CA LEU A 2 67.15 -17.01 1.38
C LEU A 2 66.13 -15.87 1.45
N ARG A 3 65.65 -15.37 0.31
CA ARG A 3 64.66 -14.28 0.23
C ARG A 3 63.33 -14.88 -0.20
N SER A 4 62.45 -15.14 0.75
CA SER A 4 61.11 -15.70 0.52
C SER A 4 60.20 -14.69 -0.15
N ILE A 5 59.58 -15.07 -1.27
CA ILE A 5 58.60 -14.28 -2.01
C ILE A 5 57.21 -14.63 -1.48
N THR A 6 56.55 -13.67 -0.84
CA THR A 6 55.24 -13.81 -0.22
C THR A 6 54.14 -13.72 -1.29
N LEU A 7 53.47 -14.84 -1.58
CA LEU A 7 52.27 -14.90 -2.40
C LEU A 7 51.09 -14.28 -1.62
N SER A 8 50.54 -13.15 -2.08
CA SER A 8 49.31 -12.57 -1.52
C SER A 8 48.11 -13.00 -2.37
N ILE A 9 47.32 -13.92 -1.83
CA ILE A 9 46.04 -14.38 -2.39
C ILE A 9 44.98 -13.31 -2.12
N VAL A 10 44.48 -12.65 -3.17
CA VAL A 10 43.34 -11.73 -3.07
C VAL A 10 42.06 -12.55 -3.18
N ALA A 11 41.44 -12.84 -2.04
CA ALA A 11 40.10 -13.42 -1.98
C ALA A 11 39.06 -12.32 -2.23
N LEU A 12 38.52 -12.22 -3.44
CA LEU A 12 37.30 -11.45 -3.72
C LEU A 12 36.09 -12.23 -3.16
N SER A 13 35.70 -11.94 -1.93
CA SER A 13 34.45 -12.39 -1.35
C SER A 13 33.28 -11.61 -1.96
N SER A 14 32.71 -12.15 -3.03
CA SER A 14 31.44 -11.72 -3.62
C SER A 14 30.29 -11.98 -2.63
N LEU A 15 30.02 -11.02 -1.76
CA LEU A 15 28.79 -10.98 -0.98
C LEU A 15 27.62 -10.71 -1.94
N THR A 16 27.07 -11.77 -2.53
CA THR A 16 25.76 -11.69 -3.17
C THR A 16 24.75 -11.40 -2.07
N LEU A 17 24.32 -10.13 -1.97
CA LEU A 17 23.13 -9.78 -1.20
C LEU A 17 21.95 -10.53 -1.82
N ALA A 18 21.63 -11.71 -1.28
CA ALA A 18 20.35 -12.34 -1.50
C ALA A 18 19.28 -11.41 -0.92
N GLY A 19 18.75 -10.52 -1.76
CA GLY A 19 17.67 -9.61 -1.40
C GLY A 19 16.49 -10.42 -0.86
N CYS A 20 16.00 -10.04 0.33
CA CYS A 20 14.85 -10.65 0.98
C CYS A 20 13.67 -10.77 0.00
N GLY A 21 13.14 -11.99 -0.18
CA GLY A 21 11.96 -12.31 -1.00
C GLY A 21 10.63 -11.80 -0.43
N SER A 22 10.60 -10.59 0.15
CA SER A 22 9.34 -9.96 0.54
C SER A 22 8.68 -9.35 -0.68
N THR A 23 7.47 -9.83 -1.02
CA THR A 23 6.59 -9.15 -1.98
C THR A 23 6.45 -7.69 -1.55
N PRO A 24 6.85 -6.72 -2.39
CA PRO A 24 6.74 -5.31 -2.04
C PRO A 24 5.25 -4.93 -1.90
N PRO A 25 4.92 -3.99 -0.99
CA PRO A 25 3.58 -3.42 -0.92
C PRO A 25 3.17 -2.80 -2.26
N ILE A 26 1.91 -2.98 -2.64
CA ILE A 26 1.30 -2.34 -3.81
C ILE A 26 1.21 -0.84 -3.54
N GLN A 27 1.63 -0.01 -4.48
CA GLN A 27 1.63 1.45 -4.33
C GLN A 27 0.46 2.06 -5.09
N ALA A 28 -0.25 2.98 -4.46
CA ALA A 28 -1.26 3.78 -5.16
C ALA A 28 -0.59 4.84 -6.04
N GLN A 29 -1.21 5.16 -7.17
CA GLN A 29 -0.83 6.33 -7.95
C GLN A 29 -1.10 7.60 -7.12
N GLU A 30 -0.08 8.43 -6.95
CA GLU A 30 -0.23 9.70 -6.26
C GLU A 30 -1.23 10.63 -6.97
N LYS A 31 -2.00 11.36 -6.17
CA LYS A 31 -3.00 12.32 -6.65
C LYS A 31 -2.82 13.67 -5.98
N THR A 32 -2.71 14.71 -6.78
CA THR A 32 -2.54 16.08 -6.32
C THR A 32 -3.88 16.80 -6.31
N ILE A 33 -4.29 17.30 -5.15
CA ILE A 33 -5.55 18.00 -4.92
C ILE A 33 -5.25 19.39 -4.34
N ALA A 34 -5.93 20.41 -4.86
CA ALA A 34 -5.94 21.74 -4.27
C ALA A 34 -7.19 21.90 -3.40
N TYR A 35 -7.01 22.24 -2.13
CA TYR A 35 -8.11 22.49 -1.18
C TYR A 35 -7.79 23.71 -0.31
N GLN A 36 -8.71 24.68 -0.26
CA GLN A 36 -8.55 25.95 0.48
C GLN A 36 -7.19 26.66 0.23
N GLY A 37 -6.71 26.65 -1.02
CA GLY A 37 -5.44 27.29 -1.40
C GLY A 37 -4.18 26.53 -0.98
N LYS A 38 -4.32 25.34 -0.38
CA LYS A 38 -3.22 24.42 -0.09
C LYS A 38 -3.23 23.25 -1.09
N THR A 39 -2.04 22.73 -1.37
CA THR A 39 -1.85 21.55 -2.23
C THR A 39 -1.57 20.32 -1.36
N TYR A 40 -2.29 19.24 -1.63
CA TYR A 40 -2.18 17.96 -0.96
C TYR A 40 -1.83 16.89 -2.01
N VAL A 41 -0.80 16.11 -1.74
CA VAL A 41 -0.44 14.94 -2.56
C VAL A 41 -0.83 13.69 -1.78
N PHE A 42 -1.92 13.06 -2.18
CA PHE A 42 -2.39 11.82 -1.58
C PHE A 42 -1.71 10.63 -2.24
N GLY A 43 -1.23 9.71 -1.42
CA GLY A 43 -0.67 8.44 -1.87
C GLY A 43 -1.02 7.33 -0.89
N GLY A 44 -0.41 6.17 -1.08
CA GLY A 44 -0.55 5.09 -0.14
C GLY A 44 0.08 3.80 -0.62
N GLN A 45 0.14 2.85 0.29
CA GLN A 45 0.60 1.49 0.02
C GLN A 45 -0.31 0.45 0.66
N TYR A 46 -0.39 -0.72 0.04
CA TYR A 46 -1.12 -1.87 0.52
C TYR A 46 -0.22 -3.10 0.62
N ASP A 47 -0.06 -3.61 1.84
CA ASP A 47 0.69 -4.83 2.13
C ASP A 47 -0.28 -6.02 2.13
N THR A 48 -0.21 -6.83 1.09
CA THR A 48 -1.07 -8.02 0.90
C THR A 48 -0.81 -9.13 1.92
N LYS A 49 0.40 -9.21 2.50
CA LYS A 49 0.73 -10.23 3.51
C LYS A 49 0.13 -9.86 4.85
N ARG A 50 0.14 -8.57 5.18
CA ARG A 50 -0.44 -8.04 6.42
C ARG A 50 -1.91 -7.68 6.29
N ASN A 51 -2.47 -7.64 5.06
CA ASN A 51 -3.78 -7.04 4.77
C ASN A 51 -3.88 -5.63 5.37
N GLU A 52 -2.84 -4.83 5.18
CA GLU A 52 -2.68 -3.52 5.81
C GLU A 52 -2.55 -2.44 4.74
N VAL A 53 -3.35 -1.39 4.86
CA VAL A 53 -3.23 -0.19 4.02
C VAL A 53 -2.67 0.96 4.86
N GLN A 54 -1.81 1.75 4.24
CA GLN A 54 -1.27 2.98 4.78
C GLN A 54 -1.45 4.08 3.73
N LEU A 55 -2.08 5.19 4.10
CA LEU A 55 -2.27 6.35 3.24
C LEU A 55 -1.33 7.47 3.64
N THR A 56 -0.85 8.20 2.65
CA THR A 56 0.07 9.31 2.82
C THR A 56 -0.54 10.62 2.36
N VAL A 57 -0.09 11.72 2.97
CA VAL A 57 -0.35 13.08 2.52
C VAL A 57 0.99 13.81 2.45
N ASN A 58 1.36 14.33 1.28
CA ASN A 58 2.66 14.95 1.01
C ASN A 58 3.85 14.02 1.36
N GLY A 59 3.67 12.71 1.21
CA GLY A 59 4.66 11.70 1.58
C GLY A 59 4.61 11.24 3.04
N ASP A 60 3.95 11.97 3.93
CA ASP A 60 3.86 11.61 5.34
C ASP A 60 2.79 10.52 5.57
N PRO A 61 3.08 9.44 6.33
CA PRO A 61 2.11 8.41 6.64
C PRO A 61 1.13 8.89 7.73
N VAL A 62 -0.09 9.25 7.32
CA VAL A 62 -1.07 9.88 8.22
C VAL A 62 -2.20 8.95 8.66
N MET A 63 -2.47 7.89 7.90
CA MET A 63 -3.52 6.92 8.20
C MET A 63 -3.01 5.52 7.91
N LYS A 64 -3.32 4.58 8.81
CA LYS A 64 -2.92 3.18 8.68
C LYS A 64 -3.94 2.29 9.35
N GLY A 65 -4.25 1.16 8.71
CA GLY A 65 -5.12 0.15 9.33
C GLY A 65 -5.08 -1.18 8.60
N ARG A 66 -5.53 -2.20 9.30
CA ARG A 66 -5.56 -3.59 8.83
C ARG A 66 -6.99 -4.01 8.55
N PHE A 67 -7.22 -4.60 7.37
CA PHE A 67 -8.50 -5.22 7.05
C PHE A 67 -8.71 -6.45 7.94
N PRO A 68 -9.84 -6.53 8.66
CA PRO A 68 -10.21 -7.76 9.35
C PRO A 68 -10.40 -8.91 8.35
N PRO A 69 -10.23 -10.17 8.78
CA PRO A 69 -10.55 -11.32 7.94
C PRO A 69 -11.96 -11.23 7.33
N TYR A 70 -12.10 -11.54 6.04
CA TYR A 70 -13.37 -11.53 5.31
C TYR A 70 -14.09 -10.17 5.24
N THR A 71 -13.47 -9.07 5.69
CA THR A 71 -14.05 -7.74 5.69
C THR A 71 -13.27 -6.85 4.72
N PRO A 72 -13.74 -6.65 3.48
CA PRO A 72 -13.00 -5.92 2.46
C PRO A 72 -13.03 -4.41 2.63
N THR A 73 -13.68 -3.91 3.68
CA THR A 73 -13.89 -2.47 3.91
C THR A 73 -13.14 -1.99 5.13
N LEU A 74 -12.58 -0.79 5.06
CA LEU A 74 -11.90 -0.14 6.18
C LEU A 74 -12.15 1.37 6.15
N ASN A 75 -12.54 1.93 7.30
CA ASN A 75 -12.65 3.37 7.49
C ASN A 75 -11.40 3.88 8.21
N LEU A 76 -10.80 4.95 7.69
CA LEU A 76 -9.66 5.63 8.28
C LEU A 76 -9.99 7.11 8.46
N ASN A 77 -9.47 7.72 9.52
CA ASN A 77 -9.70 9.12 9.82
C ASN A 77 -8.49 9.69 10.57
N THR A 78 -8.12 10.92 10.23
CA THR A 78 -7.05 11.67 10.89
C THR A 78 -7.28 13.17 10.70
N ASP A 79 -6.59 13.99 11.47
CA ASP A 79 -6.50 15.42 11.22
C ASP A 79 -5.09 15.73 10.71
N TYR A 80 -5.00 16.41 9.57
CA TYR A 80 -3.74 16.78 8.93
C TYR A 80 -3.74 18.27 8.61
N GLN A 81 -2.81 19.01 9.24
CA GLN A 81 -2.72 20.48 9.14
C GLN A 81 -4.07 21.17 9.42
N ASP A 82 -4.71 20.78 10.53
CA ASP A 82 -6.00 21.30 11.02
C ASP A 82 -7.21 21.04 10.11
N VAL A 83 -7.07 20.12 9.14
CA VAL A 83 -8.16 19.69 8.28
C VAL A 83 -8.41 18.20 8.49
N ASN A 84 -9.67 17.84 8.69
CA ASN A 84 -10.07 16.45 8.78
C ASN A 84 -9.87 15.75 7.41
N VAL A 85 -9.07 14.71 7.41
CA VAL A 85 -8.86 13.82 6.27
C VAL A 85 -9.33 12.43 6.65
N SER A 86 -10.32 11.92 5.93
CA SER A 86 -10.81 10.56 6.12
C SER A 86 -10.75 9.77 4.83
N SER A 87 -10.85 8.45 4.96
CA SER A 87 -10.84 7.56 3.81
C SER A 87 -11.74 6.37 4.04
N TYR A 88 -12.47 5.98 2.99
CA TYR A 88 -13.21 4.73 2.93
C TYR A 88 -12.57 3.80 1.91
N CYS A 89 -11.94 2.75 2.39
CA CYS A 89 -11.22 1.79 1.57
C CYS A 89 -12.06 0.54 1.32
N TYR A 90 -12.03 0.05 0.08
CA TYR A 90 -12.58 -1.23 -0.35
C TYR A 90 -11.52 -2.01 -1.11
N PHE A 91 -11.12 -3.16 -0.59
CA PHE A 91 -10.11 -4.04 -1.17
C PHE A 91 -10.73 -5.41 -1.45
N SER A 92 -11.07 -5.64 -2.72
CA SER A 92 -11.55 -6.95 -3.18
C SER A 92 -10.48 -8.04 -3.03
N SER A 93 -9.20 -7.68 -3.04
CA SER A 93 -8.10 -8.61 -2.78
C SER A 93 -8.15 -9.24 -1.39
N VAL A 94 -8.78 -8.59 -0.41
CA VAL A 94 -9.01 -9.17 0.93
C VAL A 94 -9.85 -10.45 0.83
N LEU A 95 -10.83 -10.48 -0.07
CA LEU A 95 -11.66 -11.66 -0.32
C LEU A 95 -10.93 -12.69 -1.19
N ASN A 96 -10.17 -12.23 -2.19
CA ASN A 96 -9.49 -13.10 -3.16
C ASN A 96 -8.27 -13.83 -2.55
N ASN A 97 -7.53 -13.20 -1.64
CA ASN A 97 -6.35 -13.79 -0.98
C ASN A 97 -6.69 -14.96 -0.04
N GLN A 98 -7.97 -15.21 0.27
CA GLN A 98 -8.39 -16.26 1.18
C GLN A 98 -8.82 -17.58 0.51
N GLY A 99 -8.90 -17.65 -0.83
CA GLY A 99 -9.00 -18.90 -1.62
C GLY A 99 -10.10 -19.91 -1.22
N GLY A 100 -11.14 -20.08 -2.04
CA GLY A 100 -12.16 -21.12 -1.83
C GLY A 100 -13.52 -20.79 -2.46
N VAL A 101 -14.61 -21.34 -1.91
CA VAL A 101 -16.03 -21.09 -2.31
C VAL A 101 -16.35 -19.60 -2.44
N PHE A 102 -15.67 -18.75 -1.66
CA PHE A 102 -15.79 -17.30 -1.73
C PHE A 102 -15.12 -16.66 -2.95
N GLY A 103 -14.18 -17.31 -3.64
CA GLY A 103 -13.63 -16.82 -4.92
C GLY A 103 -14.66 -16.90 -6.05
N ALA A 104 -15.51 -17.94 -6.05
CA ALA A 104 -16.62 -18.06 -7.00
C ALA A 104 -17.75 -17.05 -6.71
N VAL A 105 -18.04 -16.81 -5.43
CA VAL A 105 -19.03 -15.80 -5.01
C VAL A 105 -18.49 -14.37 -5.18
N ALA A 106 -17.21 -14.13 -4.90
CA ALA A 106 -16.54 -12.85 -5.14
C ALA A 106 -16.48 -12.54 -6.64
N GLY A 107 -16.30 -13.54 -7.52
CA GLY A 107 -16.41 -13.36 -8.97
C GLY A 107 -17.82 -12.97 -9.43
N ALA A 108 -18.88 -13.49 -8.78
CA ALA A 108 -20.26 -13.09 -9.04
C ALA A 108 -20.59 -11.70 -8.49
N ILE A 109 -20.03 -11.33 -7.34
CA ILE A 109 -20.22 -9.99 -6.75
C ILE A 109 -19.41 -8.94 -7.53
N GLN A 110 -18.16 -9.23 -7.92
CA GLN A 110 -17.32 -8.36 -8.77
C GLN A 110 -17.90 -8.16 -10.17
N SER A 111 -18.60 -9.15 -10.74
CA SER A 111 -19.26 -9.00 -12.05
C SER A 111 -20.57 -8.18 -11.97
N SER A 112 -21.27 -8.24 -10.83
CA SER A 112 -22.51 -7.48 -10.59
C SER A 112 -22.27 -6.03 -10.15
N GLN A 113 -21.13 -5.75 -9.53
CA GLN A 113 -20.74 -4.42 -9.03
C GLN A 113 -19.47 -3.98 -9.73
N SER A 114 -19.60 -3.14 -10.76
CA SER A 114 -18.53 -2.56 -11.60
C SER A 114 -17.47 -1.72 -10.84
N LYS A 115 -17.05 -2.11 -9.64
CA LYS A 115 -15.95 -1.55 -8.86
C LYS A 115 -14.75 -2.48 -9.00
N SER A 116 -14.15 -2.47 -10.18
CA SER A 116 -12.92 -3.21 -10.46
C SER A 116 -11.72 -2.48 -9.85
N GLY A 117 -11.19 -3.01 -8.75
CA GLY A 117 -9.92 -2.56 -8.18
C GLY A 117 -9.98 -2.27 -6.69
N ASP A 118 -8.87 -2.53 -6.04
CA ASP A 118 -8.64 -2.14 -4.66
C ASP A 118 -8.50 -0.62 -4.60
N LYS A 119 -9.28 0.05 -3.76
CA LYS A 119 -9.33 1.51 -3.75
C LYS A 119 -9.64 2.12 -2.40
N CYS A 120 -9.32 3.40 -2.26
CA CYS A 120 -9.68 4.24 -1.13
C CYS A 120 -10.30 5.56 -1.60
N GLU A 121 -11.53 5.83 -1.17
CA GLU A 121 -12.22 7.11 -1.36
C GLU A 121 -11.73 8.10 -0.31
N VAL A 122 -10.90 9.06 -0.73
CA VAL A 122 -10.31 10.07 0.14
C VAL A 122 -11.27 11.24 0.29
N LYS A 123 -11.45 11.69 1.52
CA LYS A 123 -12.32 12.80 1.90
C LYS A 123 -11.54 13.87 2.64
N ILE A 124 -11.85 15.13 2.33
CA ILE A 124 -11.39 16.30 3.09
C ILE A 124 -12.64 17.00 3.61
N ALA A 125 -12.69 17.27 4.92
CA ALA A 125 -13.84 17.89 5.58
C ALA A 125 -15.19 17.17 5.27
N GLY A 126 -15.14 15.85 5.08
CA GLY A 126 -16.32 15.03 4.78
C GLY A 126 -16.70 14.92 3.29
N GLU A 127 -16.11 15.74 2.42
CA GLU A 127 -16.36 15.71 0.97
C GLU A 127 -15.37 14.78 0.26
N ILE A 128 -15.85 13.92 -0.63
CA ILE A 128 -14.98 13.05 -1.45
C ILE A 128 -14.23 13.93 -2.45
N VAL A 129 -12.90 13.92 -2.37
CA VAL A 129 -12.04 14.70 -3.27
C VAL A 129 -11.34 13.83 -4.31
N GLU A 130 -11.11 12.55 -4.03
CA GLU A 130 -10.35 11.66 -4.91
C GLU A 130 -10.53 10.17 -4.58
N ASN A 131 -10.22 9.30 -5.55
CA ASN A 131 -10.03 7.86 -5.36
C ASN A 131 -8.56 7.48 -5.58
N LEU A 132 -7.94 6.87 -4.57
CA LEU A 132 -6.65 6.20 -4.71
C LEU A 132 -6.90 4.74 -5.13
N TYR A 133 -6.27 4.32 -6.21
CA TYR A 133 -6.33 2.94 -6.70
C TYR A 133 -5.00 2.23 -6.43
N PHE A 134 -5.09 0.99 -5.98
CA PHE A 134 -3.98 0.11 -5.62
C PHE A 134 -3.95 -1.07 -6.60
#